data_AF-D9PKB4-F1
#
_entry.id   AF-D9PKB4-F1
#
_cell.length_a   1.000
_cell.length_b   1.000
_cell.length_c   1.000
_cell.angle_alpha   90.00
_cell.angle_beta   90.00
_cell.angle_gamma   90.00
#
_symmetry.space_group_name_H-M   'P 1'
#
loop_
_entity.id
_entity.type
_entity.pdbx_description
1 polymer ?
#
loop_
_entity_poly.entity_id
_entity_poly.type
_entity_poly.pdbx_seq_one_letter_code
_entity_poly.pdbx_strand_id
1 'polypeptide(L)'
;MTVRGQGRGGRNSEFLLSLAIHLEGLDGVYALAADTDGIDGSEDNAGALIGPDTLGRATVRRLNARRHLAENDAYGFFASLDDLLVTGPTRTNVNDYRVVLVT
;
A
#
# COMPACT_ATOMS: atom_id res chain seq x y z
N MET A 1 -9.17 9.00 -2.80
CA MET A 1 -8.42 9.71 -1.77
C MET A 1 -8.85 11.17 -1.77
N THR A 2 -9.16 11.72 -0.61
CA THR A 2 -9.22 13.18 -0.41
C THR A 2 -8.16 13.48 0.61
N VAL A 3 -7.11 14.19 0.20
CA VAL A 3 -5.96 14.48 1.07
C VAL A 3 -6.42 15.41 2.19
N ARG A 4 -6.20 14.99 3.44
CA ARG A 4 -6.53 15.79 4.64
C ARG A 4 -5.28 16.14 5.47
N GLY A 5 -4.11 15.61 5.11
CA GLY A 5 -2.85 15.80 5.82
C GLY A 5 -1.66 16.08 4.90
N GLN A 6 -0.45 15.94 5.47
CA GLN A 6 0.85 16.07 4.79
C GLN A 6 1.53 14.69 4.58
N GLY A 7 0.74 13.60 4.68
CA GLY A 7 1.23 12.23 4.50
C GLY A 7 1.65 11.94 3.07
N ARG A 8 2.47 10.88 2.90
CA ARG A 8 3.02 10.46 1.62
C ARG A 8 2.28 9.24 1.07
N GLY A 9 2.17 9.17 -0.26
CA GLY A 9 1.68 7.99 -0.97
C GLY A 9 0.67 8.31 -2.06
N GLY A 10 -0.12 7.31 -2.42
CA GLY A 10 -1.09 7.42 -3.51
C GLY A 10 -2.30 6.52 -3.32
N ARG A 11 -3.13 6.48 -4.37
CA ARG A 11 -4.44 5.85 -4.36
C ARG A 11 -4.34 4.33 -4.21
N ASN A 12 -3.34 3.71 -4.81
CA ASN A 12 -3.14 2.25 -4.75
C ASN A 12 -2.62 1.81 -3.39
N SER A 13 -1.66 2.54 -2.82
CA SER A 13 -1.13 2.31 -1.48
C SER A 13 -2.21 2.55 -0.42
N GLU A 14 -3.00 3.63 -0.50
CA GLU A 14 -4.10 3.83 0.45
C GLU A 14 -5.18 2.75 0.36
N PHE A 15 -5.53 2.33 -0.85
CA PHE A 15 -6.45 1.21 -1.05
C PHE A 15 -5.93 -0.05 -0.35
N LEU A 16 -4.66 -0.40 -0.54
CA LEU A 16 -4.06 -1.58 0.10
C LEU A 16 -3.95 -1.45 1.61
N LEU A 17 -3.60 -0.28 2.15
CA LEU A 17 -3.54 -0.09 3.60
C LEU A 17 -4.93 -0.25 4.23
N SER A 18 -5.96 0.32 3.58
CA SER A 18 -7.35 0.10 3.99
C SER A 18 -7.73 -1.37 3.90
N LEU A 19 -7.38 -2.06 2.81
CA LEU A 19 -7.67 -3.49 2.64
C LEU A 19 -6.99 -4.34 3.72
N ALA A 20 -5.71 -4.11 4.01
CA ALA A 20 -4.99 -4.81 5.07
C ALA A 20 -5.67 -4.64 6.44
N ILE A 21 -6.11 -3.41 6.76
CA ILE A 21 -6.86 -3.12 7.99
C ILE A 21 -8.18 -3.89 8.05
N HIS A 22 -8.88 -4.07 6.93
CA HIS A 22 -10.15 -4.80 6.89
C HIS A 22 -9.97 -6.32 6.90
N LEU A 23 -8.87 -6.82 6.32
CA LEU A 23 -8.55 -8.25 6.31
C LEU A 23 -8.04 -8.75 7.65
N GLU A 24 -7.48 -7.87 8.49
CA GLU A 24 -6.99 -8.20 9.84
C GLU A 24 -6.02 -9.40 9.88
N GLY A 25 -5.23 -9.58 8.81
CA GLY A 25 -4.30 -10.70 8.68
C GLY A 25 -4.94 -12.04 8.29
N LEU A 26 -6.09 -12.01 7.61
CA LEU A 26 -6.76 -13.21 7.09
C LEU A 26 -5.79 -14.11 6.31
N ASP A 27 -5.63 -15.34 6.78
CA ASP A 27 -4.77 -16.36 6.17
C ASP A 27 -5.16 -16.64 4.71
N GLY A 28 -4.14 -16.90 3.88
CA GLY A 28 -4.32 -17.24 2.47
C GLY A 28 -4.73 -16.07 1.56
N VAL A 29 -4.81 -14.85 2.07
CA VAL A 29 -5.13 -13.65 1.28
C VAL A 29 -3.92 -12.76 1.07
N TYR A 30 -3.62 -12.50 -0.21
CA TYR A 30 -2.57 -11.60 -0.64
C TYR A 30 -3.15 -10.57 -1.60
N ALA A 31 -2.63 -9.35 -1.60
CA ALA A 31 -3.05 -8.36 -2.60
C ALA A 31 -1.91 -7.45 -3.04
N LEU A 32 -2.04 -6.96 -4.27
CA LEU A 32 -1.19 -5.95 -4.88
C LEU A 32 -2.07 -4.93 -5.57
N ALA A 33 -1.66 -3.66 -5.51
CA ALA A 33 -2.27 -2.56 -6.23
C ALA A 33 -1.15 -1.65 -6.72
N ALA A 34 -1.20 -1.24 -7.98
CA ALA A 34 -0.16 -0.45 -8.60
C ALA A 34 -0.72 0.48 -9.69
N ASP A 35 -0.12 1.65 -9.86
CA ASP A 35 -0.29 2.49 -11.05
C ASP A 35 0.63 1.97 -12.15
N THR A 36 0.10 1.82 -13.36
CA THR A 36 0.84 1.20 -14.46
C THR A 36 1.89 2.10 -15.06
N ASP A 37 1.91 3.40 -14.76
CA ASP A 37 3.01 4.31 -15.12
C ASP A 37 4.23 4.22 -14.19
N GLY A 38 4.07 3.51 -13.07
CA GLY A 38 5.12 3.27 -12.09
C GLY A 38 5.15 4.29 -10.93
N ILE A 39 4.18 5.20 -10.85
CA ILE A 39 4.13 6.26 -9.82
C ILE A 39 2.74 6.30 -9.15
N ASP A 40 2.67 5.91 -7.88
CA ASP A 40 1.46 6.00 -7.06
C ASP A 40 1.49 7.24 -6.17
N GLY A 41 1.10 8.37 -6.76
CA GLY A 41 0.92 9.63 -6.05
C GLY A 41 2.21 10.44 -5.91
N SER A 42 2.68 10.64 -4.68
CA SER A 42 3.72 11.63 -4.38
C SER A 42 5.16 11.11 -4.41
N GLU A 43 5.37 9.79 -4.49
CA GLU A 43 6.68 9.15 -4.32
C GLU A 43 7.08 8.28 -5.53
N ASP A 44 8.15 7.50 -5.38
CA ASP A 44 8.78 6.70 -6.45
C ASP A 44 8.27 5.26 -6.56
N ASN A 45 7.32 4.86 -5.72
CA ASN A 45 6.70 3.54 -5.77
C ASN A 45 5.54 3.53 -6.77
N ALA A 46 5.36 2.41 -7.47
CA ALA A 46 4.18 2.15 -8.29
C ALA A 46 2.96 1.77 -7.44
N GLY A 47 3.17 1.34 -6.19
CA GLY A 47 2.13 0.89 -5.29
C GLY A 47 2.73 0.09 -4.12
N ALA A 48 2.04 -0.97 -3.68
CA ALA A 48 2.50 -1.81 -2.58
C ALA A 48 2.00 -3.27 -2.72
N LEU A 49 2.41 -4.11 -1.77
CA LEU A 49 1.89 -5.47 -1.57
C LEU A 49 1.43 -5.66 -0.14
N ILE A 50 0.47 -6.57 0.07
CA ILE A 50 0.06 -7.04 1.40
C ILE A 50 -0.04 -8.57 1.42
N GLY A 51 0.25 -9.15 2.57
CA GLY A 51 0.00 -10.55 2.88
C GLY A 51 -0.56 -10.73 4.29
N PRO A 52 -0.85 -11.97 4.71
CA PRO A 52 -1.43 -12.26 6.03
C PRO A 52 -0.57 -11.75 7.20
N ASP A 53 0.75 -11.69 7.01
CA ASP A 53 1.72 -11.28 8.03
C ASP A 53 1.96 -9.76 8.10
N THR A 54 1.47 -8.97 7.14
CA THR A 54 1.76 -7.52 7.03
C THR A 54 1.44 -6.76 8.33
N LEU A 55 0.27 -6.97 8.94
CA LEU A 55 -0.10 -6.32 10.20
C LEU A 55 0.69 -6.86 11.40
N GLY A 56 1.08 -8.14 11.37
CA GLY A 56 1.97 -8.73 12.37
C GLY A 56 3.35 -8.07 12.35
N ARG A 57 3.95 -7.92 11.17
CA ARG A 57 5.22 -7.19 10.99
C ARG A 57 5.11 -5.73 11.40
N ALA A 58 4.01 -5.06 11.07
CA ALA A 58 3.74 -3.68 11.49
C ALA A 58 3.74 -3.53 13.02
N THR A 59 3.08 -4.46 13.71
CA THR A 59 3.02 -4.49 15.17
C THR A 59 4.42 -4.63 15.79
N VAL A 60 5.24 -5.55 15.28
CA VAL A 60 6.63 -5.73 15.73
C VAL A 60 7.46 -4.45 15.53
N ARG A 61 7.24 -3.74 14.41
CA ARG A 61 7.96 -2.49 14.09
C ARG A 61 7.39 -1.23 14.74
N ARG A 62 6.35 -1.29 15.59
CA ARG A 62 5.87 -0.08 16.29
C ARG A 62 4.79 0.68 15.51
N LEU A 63 4.33 0.15 14.37
CA LEU A 63 3.55 0.89 13.37
C LEU A 63 2.05 0.74 13.63
N ASN A 64 1.31 1.84 13.51
CA ASN A 64 -0.15 1.84 13.62
C ASN A 64 -0.78 2.08 12.23
N ALA A 65 -1.24 1.00 11.59
CA ALA A 65 -1.84 1.05 10.26
C ALA A 65 -3.01 2.06 10.15
N ARG A 66 -3.91 2.06 11.14
CA ARG A 66 -5.07 2.97 11.16
C ARG A 66 -4.64 4.44 11.27
N ARG A 67 -3.58 4.73 12.03
CA ARG A 67 -3.00 6.07 12.13
C ARG A 67 -2.40 6.52 10.80
N HIS A 68 -1.55 5.70 10.18
CA HIS A 68 -0.99 6.01 8.85
C HIS A 68 -2.09 6.25 7.82
N LEU A 69 -3.16 5.44 7.82
CA LEU A 69 -4.30 5.66 6.94
C LEU A 69 -5.01 6.99 7.22
N ALA A 70 -5.24 7.32 8.49
CA ALA A 70 -5.90 8.58 8.89
C ALA A 70 -5.07 9.83 8.55
N GLU A 71 -3.73 9.70 8.55
CA GLU A 71 -2.78 10.77 8.21
C GLU A 71 -2.47 10.84 6.70
N ASN A 72 -3.11 10.00 5.87
CA ASN A 72 -2.82 9.83 4.44
C ASN A 72 -1.34 9.46 4.16
N ASP A 73 -0.71 8.69 5.06
CA ASP A 73 0.71 8.28 4.99
C ASP A 73 0.87 6.78 4.73
N ALA A 74 0.23 6.29 3.66
CA ALA A 74 0.33 4.89 3.26
C ALA A 74 1.75 4.53 2.78
N TYR A 75 2.46 5.47 2.14
CA TYR A 75 3.85 5.25 1.76
C TYR A 75 4.72 4.99 2.98
N GLY A 76 4.63 5.83 4.03
CA GLY A 76 5.43 5.67 5.23
C GLY A 76 5.21 4.32 5.91
N PHE A 77 3.96 3.82 5.91
CA PHE A 77 3.64 2.49 6.41
C PHE A 77 4.35 1.37 5.62
N PHE A 78 4.16 1.32 4.30
CA PHE A 78 4.73 0.24 3.48
C PHE A 78 6.24 0.35 3.32
N ALA A 79 6.79 1.56 3.25
CA ALA A 79 8.24 1.80 3.27
C ALA A 79 8.87 1.23 4.55
N SER A 80 8.21 1.46 5.70
CA SER A 80 8.67 0.94 6.98
C SER A 80 8.54 -0.57 7.12
N LEU A 81 7.95 -1.27 6.14
CA LEU A 81 7.83 -2.73 6.07
C LEU A 81 8.63 -3.36 4.93
N ASP A 82 9.23 -2.55 4.06
CA ASP A 82 9.84 -3.00 2.80
C ASP A 82 8.82 -3.65 1.83
N ASP A 83 7.57 -3.17 1.87
CA ASP A 83 6.42 -3.71 1.11
C ASP A 83 6.00 -2.83 -0.08
N LEU A 84 6.78 -1.78 -0.39
CA LEU A 84 6.54 -0.95 -1.57
C LEU A 84 6.82 -1.71 -2.86
N LEU A 85 5.95 -1.55 -3.85
CA LEU A 85 6.22 -2.01 -5.21
C LEU A 85 6.94 -0.88 -5.97
N VAL A 86 8.20 -1.08 -6.29
CA VAL A 86 9.01 -0.12 -7.05
C VAL A 86 9.37 -0.72 -8.42
N THR A 87 8.73 -0.22 -9.47
CA THR A 87 9.00 -0.67 -10.86
C THR A 87 9.94 0.26 -11.61
N GLY A 88 10.08 1.51 -11.13
CA GLY A 88 10.56 2.63 -11.95
C GLY A 88 9.54 3.02 -13.04
N PRO A 89 9.86 4.02 -13.87
CA PRO A 89 8.97 4.52 -14.92
C PRO A 89 8.77 3.45 -16.00
N THR A 90 7.55 2.97 -16.16
CA THR A 90 7.21 1.92 -17.14
C THR A 90 7.03 2.46 -18.57
N ARG A 91 6.87 3.79 -18.70
CA ARG A 91 6.61 4.52 -19.96
C ARG A 91 5.31 4.14 -20.67
N THR A 92 4.35 3.60 -19.93
CA THR A 92 2.97 3.40 -20.38
C THR A 92 2.02 3.77 -19.25
N ASN A 93 0.79 4.19 -19.55
CA ASN A 93 -0.22 4.42 -18.52
C ASN A 93 -1.57 3.89 -19.02
N VAL A 94 -2.07 2.85 -18.35
CA VAL A 94 -3.42 2.31 -18.51
C VAL A 94 -4.19 2.35 -17.18
N ASN A 95 -3.85 3.29 -16.30
CA ASN A 95 -4.34 3.50 -14.93
C ASN A 95 -3.90 2.41 -13.95
N ASP A 96 -4.75 2.09 -12.97
CA ASP A 96 -4.47 1.17 -11.86
C ASP A 96 -4.62 -0.30 -12.28
N TYR A 97 -3.72 -1.14 -11.78
CA TYR A 97 -3.84 -2.59 -11.76
C TYR A 97 -3.94 -3.08 -10.32
N ARG A 98 -4.96 -3.91 -10.01
CA ARG A 98 -5.18 -4.47 -8.66
C ARG A 98 -5.51 -5.95 -8.75
N VAL A 99 -4.89 -6.73 -7.88
CA VAL A 99 -5.09 -8.17 -7.81
C VAL A 99 -5.19 -8.61 -6.35
N VAL A 100 -6.13 -9.51 -6.09
CA VAL A 100 -6.29 -10.19 -4.80
C VAL A 100 -6.22 -11.69 -5.08
N LEU A 101 -5.30 -12.38 -4.42
CA LEU A 101 -5.14 -13.82 -4.48
C LEU A 101 -5.70 -14.45 -3.21
N VAL A 102 -6.54 -15.47 -3.36
CA VAL A 102 -7.07 -16.30 -2.28
C VAL A 102 -6.65 -17.74 -2.56
N THR A 103 -5.96 -18.37 -1.61
CA THR A 103 -5.38 -19.73 -1.75
C THR A 103 -6.09 -20.77 -0.92
#